data_AF-A0A660VEI0-F1
#
_entry.id   AF-A0A660VEI0-F1
#
_cell.length_a   1.000
_cell.length_b   1.000
_cell.length_c   1.000
_cell.angle_alpha   90.00
_cell.angle_beta   90.00
_cell.angle_gamma   90.00
#
_symmetry.space_group_name_H-M   'P 1'
#
loop_
_entity.id
_entity.type
_entity.pdbx_description
1 polymer ?
#
loop_
_entity_poly.entity_id
_entity_poly.type
_entity_poly.pdbx_seq_one_letter_code
_entity_poly.pdbx_strand_id
1 'polypeptide(L)'
;AYGTCAAFGGIPSGKPNPTGARGVAQVLKEHGVDKVVVNIPGCPAHPDWLSGTIAALLLLGLDKVELDDLNRPKRFFGKLIHDNCPRRAYFDTARFAKNFGDELCLLELGCKGPQTYADCPIRLWNGGVNWCIGSNAPCIGCVEPEFPDNAPLYEKMTEDRYTEYAVRTREED
;
A
#
# COMPACT_ATOMS: atom_id res chain seq x y z
N ALA A 1 -2.76 -1.04 -15.28
CA ALA A 1 -3.51 0.04 -14.63
C ALA A 1 -2.57 0.83 -13.71
N TYR A 2 -2.43 2.14 -13.92
CA TYR A 2 -1.47 2.98 -13.17
C TYR A 2 -2.20 3.88 -12.17
N GLY A 3 -1.78 3.80 -10.91
CA GLY A 3 -2.42 4.47 -9.78
C GLY A 3 -3.62 3.69 -9.22
N THR A 4 -3.95 3.95 -7.96
CA THR A 4 -5.05 3.26 -7.25
C THR A 4 -6.40 3.52 -7.89
N CYS A 5 -6.60 4.70 -8.50
CA CYS A 5 -7.80 5.00 -9.27
C CYS A 5 -8.02 3.97 -10.39
N ALA A 6 -6.99 3.68 -11.17
CA ALA A 6 -7.10 2.72 -12.26
C ALA A 6 -7.07 1.27 -11.77
N ALA A 7 -6.29 0.96 -10.72
CA ALA A 7 -6.17 -0.39 -10.20
C ALA A 7 -7.45 -0.86 -9.50
N PHE A 8 -8.00 -0.05 -8.60
CA PHE A 8 -9.06 -0.43 -7.66
C PHE A 8 -10.23 0.56 -7.59
N GLY A 9 -10.12 1.73 -8.23
CA GLY A 9 -11.13 2.79 -8.21
C GLY A 9 -10.67 4.01 -7.39
N GLY A 10 -9.90 3.80 -6.32
CA GLY A 10 -9.28 4.85 -5.50
C GLY A 10 -10.28 5.82 -4.88
N ILE A 11 -9.85 7.06 -4.62
CA ILE A 11 -10.67 8.10 -3.96
C ILE A 11 -12.06 8.24 -4.60
N PRO A 12 -12.23 8.31 -5.94
CA PRO A 12 -13.55 8.41 -6.56
C PRO A 12 -14.50 7.24 -6.24
N SER A 13 -13.97 6.07 -5.91
CA SER A 13 -14.75 4.87 -5.58
C SER A 13 -15.06 4.71 -4.09
N GLY A 14 -14.53 5.58 -3.22
CA GLY A 14 -14.83 5.57 -1.80
C GLY A 14 -16.30 5.82 -1.51
N LYS A 15 -16.80 5.30 -0.39
CA LYS A 15 -18.21 5.42 0.00
C LYS A 15 -18.65 6.90 0.08
N PRO A 16 -19.83 7.25 -0.46
CA PRO A 16 -20.87 6.38 -1.00
C PRO A 16 -20.77 6.05 -2.51
N ASN A 17 -19.66 6.42 -3.19
CA ASN A 17 -19.41 6.16 -4.62
C ASN A 17 -20.57 6.54 -5.57
N PRO A 18 -20.96 7.83 -5.65
CA PRO A 18 -22.13 8.25 -6.42
C PRO A 18 -21.95 8.10 -7.94
N THR A 19 -20.71 8.04 -8.42
CA THR A 19 -20.39 7.90 -9.86
C THR A 19 -20.28 6.45 -10.29
N GLY A 20 -20.24 5.50 -9.35
CA GLY A 20 -19.96 4.10 -9.64
C GLY A 20 -18.54 3.90 -10.19
N ALA A 21 -17.56 4.66 -9.71
CA ALA A 21 -16.16 4.51 -10.10
C ALA A 21 -15.63 3.12 -9.70
N ARG A 22 -14.87 2.49 -10.60
CA ARG A 22 -14.35 1.12 -10.48
C ARG A 22 -12.97 1.00 -11.13
N GLY A 23 -12.20 -0.01 -10.71
CA GLY A 23 -10.91 -0.34 -11.32
C GLY A 23 -11.05 -0.92 -12.74
N VAL A 24 -10.01 -0.76 -13.55
CA VAL A 24 -9.97 -1.19 -14.96
C VAL A 24 -10.25 -2.67 -15.11
N ALA A 25 -9.66 -3.53 -14.26
CA ALA A 25 -9.84 -4.97 -14.32
C ALA A 25 -11.31 -5.39 -14.16
N GLN A 26 -12.04 -4.70 -13.26
CA GLN A 26 -13.46 -4.95 -13.06
C GLN A 26 -14.28 -4.57 -14.30
N VAL A 27 -14.04 -3.38 -14.85
CA VAL A 27 -14.74 -2.91 -16.05
C VAL A 27 -14.48 -3.82 -17.24
N LEU A 28 -13.24 -4.26 -17.47
CA LEU A 28 -12.89 -5.17 -18.56
C LEU A 28 -13.58 -6.53 -18.43
N LYS A 29 -13.60 -7.11 -17.22
CA LYS A 29 -14.26 -8.38 -16.95
C LYS A 29 -15.76 -8.32 -17.24
N GLU A 30 -16.43 -7.24 -16.84
CA GLU A 30 -17.86 -7.02 -17.10
C GLU A 30 -18.18 -6.92 -18.61
N HIS A 31 -17.23 -6.45 -19.42
CA HIS A 31 -17.36 -6.36 -20.87
C HIS A 31 -16.81 -7.59 -21.61
N GLY A 32 -16.54 -8.70 -20.89
CA GLY A 32 -16.06 -9.95 -21.49
C GLY A 32 -14.65 -9.88 -22.07
N VAL A 33 -13.84 -8.91 -21.64
CA VAL A 33 -12.45 -8.76 -22.09
C VAL A 33 -11.53 -9.61 -21.21
N ASP A 34 -11.08 -10.74 -21.74
CA ASP A 34 -10.14 -11.65 -21.07
C ASP A 34 -8.68 -11.22 -21.32
N LYS A 35 -8.22 -10.26 -20.50
CA LYS A 35 -6.83 -9.79 -20.48
C LYS A 35 -6.36 -9.60 -19.05
N VAL A 36 -5.13 -10.02 -18.78
CA VAL A 36 -4.47 -9.76 -17.49
C VAL A 36 -4.20 -8.27 -17.36
N VAL A 37 -4.70 -7.66 -16.28
CA VAL A 37 -4.42 -6.28 -15.94
C VAL A 37 -3.33 -6.24 -14.87
N VAL A 38 -2.13 -5.80 -15.25
CA VAL A 38 -1.07 -5.54 -14.27
C VAL A 38 -1.40 -4.25 -13.51
N ASN A 39 -1.56 -4.37 -12.19
CA ASN A 39 -1.90 -3.27 -11.30
C ASN A 39 -0.64 -2.65 -10.70
N ILE A 40 -0.50 -1.34 -10.88
CA ILE A 40 0.57 -0.53 -10.26
C ILE A 40 -0.11 0.54 -9.41
N PRO A 41 -0.64 0.17 -8.23
CA PRO A 41 -1.40 1.09 -7.38
C PRO A 41 -0.49 2.12 -6.70
N GLY A 42 -1.14 3.08 -6.03
CA GLY A 42 -0.58 4.21 -5.30
C GLY A 42 -1.32 5.51 -5.64
N CYS A 43 -1.32 6.44 -4.69
CA CYS A 43 -1.94 7.77 -4.85
C CYS A 43 -0.94 8.91 -4.53
N PRO A 44 0.01 9.22 -5.43
CA PRO A 44 0.23 8.58 -6.73
C PRO A 44 1.00 7.25 -6.61
N ALA A 45 1.09 6.50 -7.70
CA ALA A 45 1.99 5.37 -7.81
C ALA A 45 3.44 5.85 -7.98
N HIS A 46 4.41 5.11 -7.44
CA HIS A 46 5.81 5.51 -7.52
C HIS A 46 6.30 5.46 -8.98
N PRO A 47 7.04 6.47 -9.47
CA PRO A 47 7.56 6.49 -10.84
C PRO A 47 8.38 5.25 -11.23
N ASP A 48 9.28 4.81 -10.35
CA ASP A 48 10.07 3.58 -10.58
C ASP A 48 9.22 2.32 -10.70
N TRP A 49 8.06 2.23 -10.02
CA TRP A 49 7.20 1.06 -10.15
C TRP A 49 6.64 0.98 -11.57
N LEU A 50 6.27 2.12 -12.16
CA LEU A 50 5.84 2.19 -13.56
C LEU A 50 6.96 1.82 -14.50
N SER A 51 8.09 2.54 -14.45
CA SER A 51 9.21 2.32 -15.35
C SER A 51 9.79 0.91 -15.22
N GLY A 52 9.94 0.41 -13.99
CA GLY A 52 10.42 -0.92 -13.71
C GLY A 52 9.47 -2.02 -14.19
N THR A 53 8.15 -1.82 -14.07
CA THR A 53 7.17 -2.77 -14.61
C THR A 53 7.18 -2.78 -16.14
N ILE A 54 7.19 -1.61 -16.79
CA ILE A 54 7.26 -1.52 -18.25
C ILE A 54 8.53 -2.19 -18.77
N ALA A 55 9.69 -1.88 -18.16
CA ALA A 55 10.96 -2.49 -18.55
C ALA A 55 10.93 -4.02 -18.39
N ALA A 56 10.42 -4.52 -17.26
CA ALA A 56 10.31 -5.97 -17.03
C ALA A 56 9.40 -6.65 -18.08
N LEU A 57 8.25 -6.05 -18.39
CA LEU A 57 7.33 -6.58 -19.40
C LEU A 57 7.94 -6.60 -20.80
N LEU A 58 8.65 -5.53 -21.21
CA LEU A 58 9.29 -5.44 -22.52
C LEU A 58 10.46 -6.42 -22.68
N LEU A 59 11.23 -6.64 -21.62
CA LEU A 59 12.44 -7.46 -21.67
C LEU A 59 12.17 -8.95 -21.44
N LEU A 60 11.23 -9.28 -20.56
CA LEU A 60 11.04 -10.65 -20.06
C LEU A 60 9.70 -11.26 -20.49
N GLY A 61 8.72 -10.45 -20.88
CA GLY A 61 7.35 -10.90 -21.08
C GLY A 61 6.55 -11.01 -19.77
N LEU A 62 5.21 -11.08 -19.90
CA LEU A 62 4.30 -11.14 -18.76
C LEU A 62 4.45 -12.42 -17.93
N ASP A 63 4.76 -13.56 -18.56
CA ASP A 63 4.90 -14.86 -17.90
C ASP A 63 6.08 -14.91 -16.91
N LYS A 64 7.02 -13.97 -17.01
CA LYS A 64 8.16 -13.83 -16.10
C LYS A 64 7.98 -12.76 -15.04
N VAL A 65 6.92 -11.96 -15.10
CA VAL A 65 6.61 -10.97 -14.06
C VAL A 65 5.72 -11.63 -13.02
N GLU A 66 6.27 -11.91 -11.84
CA GLU A 66 5.51 -12.46 -10.74
C GLU A 66 4.51 -11.44 -10.20
N LEU A 67 3.23 -11.78 -10.27
CA LEU A 67 2.14 -10.98 -9.73
C LEU A 67 1.60 -11.61 -8.44
N ASP A 68 1.10 -10.80 -7.52
CA ASP A 68 0.29 -11.24 -6.39
C ASP A 68 -1.17 -11.44 -6.78
N ASP A 69 -2.02 -11.83 -5.81
CA ASP A 69 -3.43 -12.13 -6.04
C ASP A 69 -4.26 -10.90 -6.45
N LEU A 70 -3.70 -9.69 -6.28
CA LEU A 70 -4.27 -8.43 -6.73
C LEU A 70 -3.68 -7.97 -8.08
N ASN A 71 -2.96 -8.86 -8.77
CA ASN A 71 -2.24 -8.62 -10.01
C ASN A 71 -1.17 -7.51 -9.91
N ARG A 72 -0.56 -7.32 -8.73
CA ARG A 72 0.50 -6.34 -8.51
C ARG A 72 1.88 -7.01 -8.64
N PRO A 73 2.89 -6.37 -9.26
CA PRO A 73 4.24 -6.94 -9.31
C PRO A 73 4.83 -7.18 -7.92
N LYS A 74 5.09 -8.45 -7.57
CA LYS A 74 5.62 -8.85 -6.24
C LYS A 74 6.94 -8.19 -5.90
N ARG A 75 7.72 -7.79 -6.90
CA ARG A 75 8.95 -7.02 -6.73
C ARG A 75 8.75 -5.73 -5.91
N PHE A 76 7.61 -5.07 -6.06
CA PHE A 76 7.30 -3.80 -5.38
C PHE A 76 6.27 -3.98 -4.27
N PHE A 77 5.33 -4.91 -4.44
CA PHE A 77 4.17 -5.10 -3.56
C PHE A 77 4.19 -6.45 -2.82
N GLY A 78 5.34 -7.15 -2.76
CA GLY A 78 5.43 -8.48 -2.17
C GLY A 78 5.69 -8.51 -0.66
N LYS A 79 5.91 -7.35 -0.03
CA LYS A 79 6.18 -7.22 1.41
C LYS A 79 5.42 -6.05 2.00
N LEU A 80 5.04 -6.17 3.26
CA LEU A 80 4.42 -5.08 4.01
C LEU A 80 5.44 -3.95 4.23
N ILE A 81 4.93 -2.71 4.22
CA ILE A 81 5.67 -1.53 4.69
C ILE A 81 6.17 -1.79 6.11
N HIS A 82 5.33 -2.38 6.96
CA HIS A 82 5.66 -2.66 8.35
C HIS A 82 6.87 -3.59 8.53
N ASP A 83 7.04 -4.59 7.67
CA ASP A 83 8.16 -5.53 7.74
C ASP A 83 9.51 -4.90 7.44
N ASN A 84 9.50 -3.79 6.70
CA ASN A 84 10.70 -3.09 6.27
C ASN A 84 10.82 -1.69 6.89
N CYS A 85 9.94 -1.35 7.83
CA CYS A 85 9.91 -0.03 8.45
C CYS A 85 11.09 0.13 9.42
N PRO A 86 11.93 1.18 9.30
CA PRO A 86 13.00 1.46 10.27
C PRO A 86 12.50 1.68 11.70
N ARG A 87 11.22 2.02 11.89
CA ARG A 87 10.59 2.18 13.21
C ARG A 87 10.06 0.86 13.80
N ARG A 88 10.31 -0.28 13.16
CA ARG A 88 9.82 -1.61 13.59
C ARG A 88 10.27 -1.96 15.00
N ALA A 89 11.52 -1.68 15.38
CA ALA A 89 12.02 -1.92 16.73
C ALA A 89 11.21 -1.18 17.83
N TYR A 90 10.68 0.01 17.52
CA TYR A 90 9.81 0.73 18.45
C TYR A 90 8.44 0.06 18.58
N PHE A 91 7.87 -0.42 17.47
CA PHE A 91 6.64 -1.22 17.51
C PHE A 91 6.85 -2.50 18.33
N ASP A 92 7.92 -3.24 18.08
CA ASP A 92 8.23 -4.48 18.79
C ASP A 92 8.45 -4.24 20.29
N THR A 93 8.87 -3.04 20.71
CA THR A 93 9.05 -2.70 22.13
C THR A 93 7.86 -1.95 22.74
N ALA A 94 6.70 -1.95 22.07
CA ALA A 94 5.49 -1.22 22.49
C ALA A 94 5.71 0.29 22.72
N ARG A 95 6.64 0.89 21.98
CA ARG A 95 6.98 2.32 22.04
C ARG A 95 6.29 3.06 20.88
N PHE A 96 5.16 3.67 21.20
CA PHE A 96 4.33 4.37 20.22
C PHE A 96 4.40 5.89 20.40
N ALA A 97 4.40 6.62 19.28
CA ALA A 97 4.26 8.07 19.23
C ALA A 97 2.89 8.48 19.77
N LYS A 98 2.85 9.54 20.56
CA LYS A 98 1.59 10.13 21.08
C LYS A 98 1.27 11.46 20.41
N ASN A 99 2.27 12.12 19.84
CA ASN A 99 2.14 13.36 19.10
C ASN A 99 2.83 13.29 17.73
N PHE A 100 2.32 14.04 16.75
CA PHE A 100 3.07 14.29 15.52
C PHE A 100 4.35 15.06 15.86
N GLY A 101 5.49 14.56 15.43
CA GLY A 101 6.81 15.04 15.86
C GLY A 101 7.64 13.95 16.55
N ASP A 102 6.99 13.04 17.27
CA ASP A 102 7.69 11.98 18.00
C ASP A 102 8.39 10.99 17.05
N GLU A 103 9.64 10.65 17.35
CA GLU A 103 10.45 9.70 16.56
C GLU A 103 10.21 8.23 16.97
N LEU A 104 8.95 7.87 17.24
CA LEU A 104 8.51 6.52 17.65
C LEU A 104 7.57 5.89 16.62
N CYS A 105 7.09 4.65 16.87
CA CYS A 105 6.16 3.99 15.96
C CYS A 105 4.83 4.78 15.86
N LEU A 106 4.38 5.04 14.63
CA LEU A 106 3.17 5.85 14.35
C LEU A 106 1.85 5.04 14.37
N LEU A 107 1.86 3.79 14.85
CA LEU A 107 0.68 2.93 14.87
C LEU A 107 -0.51 3.60 15.57
N GLU A 108 -0.28 4.14 16.77
CA GLU A 108 -1.32 4.81 17.55
C GLU A 108 -1.82 6.12 16.92
N LEU A 109 -1.02 6.74 16.05
CA LEU A 109 -1.41 7.90 15.25
C LEU A 109 -2.07 7.51 13.91
N GLY A 110 -2.44 6.23 13.76
CA GLY A 110 -3.24 5.72 12.65
C GLY A 110 -2.46 5.17 11.46
N CYS A 111 -1.17 4.89 11.62
CA CYS A 111 -0.37 4.31 10.54
C CYS A 111 -0.93 2.97 10.05
N LYS A 112 -1.28 2.92 8.76
CA LYS A 112 -1.79 1.74 8.05
C LYS A 112 -0.69 0.86 7.45
N GLY A 113 0.58 1.13 7.76
CA GLY A 113 1.73 0.34 7.30
C GLY A 113 1.63 -1.17 7.56
N PRO A 114 1.03 -1.63 8.68
CA PRO A 114 0.80 -3.06 8.95
C PRO A 114 -0.09 -3.80 7.95
N GLN A 115 -0.95 -3.10 7.21
CA GLN A 115 -1.84 -3.69 6.20
C GLN A 115 -1.49 -3.23 4.77
N THR A 116 -0.34 -2.58 4.59
CA THR A 116 0.02 -1.96 3.30
C THR A 116 1.26 -2.61 2.71
N TYR A 117 1.13 -3.16 1.51
CA TYR A 117 2.20 -3.80 0.74
C TYR A 117 2.86 -2.80 -0.19
N ALA A 118 4.08 -2.36 0.11
CA ALA A 118 4.90 -1.56 -0.80
C ALA A 118 6.36 -1.48 -0.34
N ASP A 119 7.29 -1.32 -1.27
CA ASP A 119 8.72 -1.10 -1.01
C ASP A 119 9.07 0.35 -0.63
N CYS A 120 8.08 1.20 -0.33
CA CYS A 120 8.26 2.60 0.10
C CYS A 120 9.40 2.84 1.12
N PRO A 121 9.56 2.06 2.22
CA PRO A 121 10.65 2.26 3.17
C PRO A 121 12.04 1.89 2.62
N ILE A 122 12.12 1.11 1.56
CA ILE A 122 13.37 0.63 0.96
C ILE A 122 13.80 1.56 -0.17
N ARG A 123 12.88 1.84 -1.10
CA ARG A 123 13.14 2.66 -2.30
C ARG A 123 13.09 4.16 -1.99
N LEU A 124 12.27 4.55 -1.03
CA LEU A 124 11.89 5.93 -0.75
C LEU A 124 11.22 6.56 -1.98
N TRP A 125 11.08 7.88 -2.00
CA TRP A 125 10.46 8.69 -3.04
C TRP A 125 11.42 9.77 -3.52
N ASN A 126 11.18 10.27 -4.74
CA ASN A 126 11.87 11.42 -5.32
C ASN A 126 13.40 11.26 -5.40
N GLY A 127 13.86 10.13 -5.95
CA GLY A 127 15.29 9.85 -6.09
C GLY A 127 15.95 9.40 -4.79
N GLY A 128 15.22 8.68 -3.95
CA GLY A 128 15.77 8.15 -2.69
C GLY A 128 15.76 9.16 -1.54
N VAL A 129 14.99 10.24 -1.62
CA VAL A 129 15.05 11.35 -0.65
C VAL A 129 14.33 11.00 0.64
N ASN A 130 13.04 10.66 0.57
CA ASN A 130 12.25 10.35 1.78
C ASN A 130 10.98 9.57 1.44
N TRP A 131 10.12 9.30 2.40
CA TRP A 131 8.84 8.60 2.28
C TRP A 131 7.92 9.02 3.42
N CYS A 132 6.66 8.58 3.43
CA CYS A 132 5.65 9.07 4.38
C CYS A 132 6.10 9.00 5.85
N ILE A 133 6.43 7.81 6.34
CA ILE A 133 6.79 7.61 7.77
C ILE A 133 8.18 8.22 8.07
N GLY A 134 9.09 8.23 7.09
CA GLY A 134 10.38 8.94 7.21
C GLY A 134 10.20 10.45 7.39
N SER A 135 9.17 11.03 6.77
CA SER A 135 8.71 12.42 6.99
C SER A 135 7.77 12.56 8.19
N ASN A 136 7.69 11.55 9.06
CA ASN A 136 6.85 11.52 10.24
C ASN A 136 5.32 11.61 9.98
N ALA A 137 4.88 11.21 8.79
CA ALA A 137 3.47 11.09 8.42
C ALA A 137 3.04 9.62 8.43
N PRO A 138 1.92 9.25 9.09
CA PRO A 138 1.38 7.89 9.06
C PRO A 138 1.15 7.41 7.62
N CYS A 139 1.46 6.14 7.36
CA CYS A 139 1.02 5.52 6.11
C CYS A 139 -0.50 5.50 6.05
N ILE A 140 -1.08 5.85 4.91
CA ILE A 140 -2.53 5.88 4.68
C ILE A 140 -3.04 4.68 3.87
N GLY A 141 -2.18 3.70 3.58
CA GLY A 141 -2.54 2.53 2.77
C GLY A 141 -2.94 2.84 1.34
N CYS A 142 -2.35 3.88 0.73
CA CYS A 142 -2.80 4.38 -0.58
C CYS A 142 -2.65 3.40 -1.75
N VAL A 143 -1.97 2.27 -1.57
CA VAL A 143 -1.77 1.22 -2.57
C VAL A 143 -2.74 0.04 -2.42
N GLU A 144 -3.55 0.03 -1.38
CA GLU A 144 -4.48 -1.06 -1.08
C GLU A 144 -5.88 -0.82 -1.67
N PRO A 145 -6.64 -1.88 -1.99
CA PRO A 145 -8.01 -1.76 -2.50
C PRO A 145 -8.97 -1.01 -1.58
N GLU A 146 -8.75 -1.06 -0.27
CA GLU A 146 -9.59 -0.43 0.75
C GLU A 146 -9.44 1.09 0.76
N PHE A 147 -8.42 1.68 0.12
CA PHE A 147 -8.24 3.12 0.10
C PHE A 147 -9.29 3.82 -0.80
N PRO A 148 -10.04 4.83 -0.29
CA PRO A 148 -9.81 5.59 0.95
C PRO A 148 -10.68 5.18 2.16
N ASP A 149 -11.50 4.15 2.03
CA ASP A 149 -12.43 3.67 3.06
C ASP A 149 -11.74 2.94 4.23
N ASN A 150 -10.40 2.82 4.19
CA ASN A 150 -9.57 2.50 5.34
C ASN A 150 -9.43 3.65 6.36
N ALA A 151 -10.16 4.75 6.14
CA ALA A 151 -10.40 5.82 7.10
C ALA A 151 -11.19 5.34 8.35
N PRO A 152 -11.13 6.06 9.49
CA PRO A 152 -10.39 7.31 9.71
C PRO A 152 -8.85 7.14 9.67
N LEU A 153 -8.17 8.10 9.03
CA LEU A 153 -6.73 7.97 8.74
C LEU A 153 -5.86 8.07 10.00
N TYR A 154 -6.28 8.89 10.98
CA TYR A 154 -5.52 9.18 12.20
C TYR A 154 -5.99 8.39 13.42
N GLU A 155 -6.78 7.35 13.19
CA GLU A 155 -7.18 6.42 14.24
C GLU A 155 -6.36 5.14 14.14
N LYS A 156 -5.88 4.68 15.31
CA LYS A 156 -5.19 3.39 15.45
C LYS A 156 -6.08 2.32 14.83
N MET A 157 -5.48 1.49 13.98
CA MET A 157 -6.17 0.30 13.50
C MET A 157 -6.53 -0.61 14.67
N THR A 158 -7.66 -1.29 14.57
CA THR A 158 -8.01 -2.33 15.51
C THR A 158 -7.02 -3.50 15.40
N GLU A 159 -6.76 -4.21 16.50
CA GLU A 159 -5.76 -5.29 16.54
C GLU A 159 -6.09 -6.41 15.54
N ASP A 160 -7.37 -6.78 15.42
CA ASP A 160 -7.87 -7.77 14.46
C ASP A 160 -7.46 -7.42 13.02
N ARG A 161 -7.45 -6.14 12.68
CA ARG A 161 -7.12 -5.70 11.32
C ARG A 161 -5.67 -5.90 10.94
N TYR A 162 -4.71 -5.75 11.85
CA TYR A 162 -3.31 -5.98 11.49
C TYR A 162 -2.79 -7.37 11.88
N THR A 163 -3.48 -8.06 12.79
CA THR A 163 -3.23 -9.48 13.04
C THR A 163 -3.63 -10.37 11.86
N GLU A 164 -4.61 -9.96 11.05
CA GLU A 164 -4.92 -10.57 9.74
C GLU A 164 -3.69 -10.63 8.81
N TYR A 165 -2.81 -9.63 8.91
CA TYR A 165 -1.56 -9.54 8.15
C TYR A 165 -0.35 -10.13 8.91
N ALA A 166 -0.62 -10.95 9.94
CA ALA A 166 0.38 -11.57 10.82
C ALA A 166 1.28 -10.56 11.58
N VAL A 167 0.80 -9.33 11.81
CA VAL A 167 1.47 -8.33 12.65
C VAL A 167 0.90 -8.39 14.08
N ARG A 168 1.74 -8.40 15.12
CA ARG A 168 1.33 -8.53 16.54
C ARG A 168 2.10 -7.58 17.44
N THR A 169 1.45 -7.01 18.46
CA THR A 169 2.11 -6.19 19.50
C THR A 169 2.57 -7.06 20.67
N ARG A 170 3.55 -6.59 21.46
CA ARG A 170 4.16 -7.35 22.58
C ARG A 170 3.34 -7.40 23.88
N GLU A 171 2.17 -6.79 23.95
CA GLU A 171 1.36 -6.82 25.19
C GLU A 171 0.80 -8.23 25.51
N GLU A 172 0.98 -9.22 24.63
CA GLU A 172 0.47 -10.59 24.76
C GLU A 172 1.52 -11.70 25.00
N ASP A 173 2.78 -11.36 25.36
CA ASP A 173 3.78 -12.35 25.82
C ASP A 173 3.95 -12.38 27.35
#